data_AF-A0A087LZL1-F1
#
_entry.id   AF-A0A087LZL1-F1
#
_cell.length_a   1.000
_cell.length_b   1.000
_cell.length_c   1.000
_cell.angle_alpha   90.00
_cell.angle_beta   90.00
_cell.angle_gamma   90.00
#
_symmetry.space_group_name_H-M   'P 1'
#
loop_
_entity.id
_entity.type
_entity.pdbx_description
1 polymer ?
#
loop_
_entity_poly.entity_id
_entity_poly.type
_entity_poly.pdbx_seq_one_letter_code
_entity_poly.pdbx_strand_id
1 'polypeptide(L)'
;MNDRAAWQEQADENADSRLIEITNPEFRTLTISGARTGVRLEKIFWQALDELSNDAGQKRTRFVSQIVEAANNLDINATGAIRSTTVDLLLREVERLRPLAQISSMVGLLQAGPAPAFALDQRKRLVQSNPEFLRYLRSVAGSPGAVADAAQLSMERPLDSLFKDLPAGQTTECGISIRSGNRERRTTARILMVPPAPAKVLVGYILS
;
A
#
# COMPACT_ATOMS: atom_id res chain seq x y z
N MET A 1 -12.83 -33.31 -8.90
CA MET A 1 -12.34 -32.21 -9.77
C MET A 1 -13.54 -31.32 -10.07
N ASN A 2 -13.57 -30.06 -9.60
CA ASN A 2 -14.13 -28.95 -10.39
C ASN A 2 -13.89 -27.54 -9.81
N ASP A 3 -13.69 -27.37 -8.50
CA ASP A 3 -13.67 -26.04 -7.86
C ASP A 3 -12.76 -25.03 -8.59
N ARG A 4 -11.53 -25.43 -8.93
CA ARG A 4 -10.58 -24.56 -9.66
C ARG A 4 -11.06 -24.09 -11.03
N ALA A 5 -11.94 -24.82 -11.70
CA ALA A 5 -12.55 -24.36 -12.94
C ALA A 5 -13.59 -23.26 -12.65
N ALA A 6 -14.49 -23.49 -11.69
CA ALA A 6 -15.51 -22.51 -11.29
C ALA A 6 -14.90 -21.20 -10.75
N TRP A 7 -13.84 -21.27 -9.93
CA TRP A 7 -13.12 -20.07 -9.46
C TRP A 7 -12.45 -19.29 -10.59
N GLN A 8 -12.15 -19.92 -11.72
CA GLN A 8 -11.46 -19.30 -12.85
C GLN A 8 -12.47 -18.72 -13.85
N GLU A 9 -13.46 -19.52 -14.25
CA GLU A 9 -14.62 -19.11 -15.05
C GLU A 9 -15.34 -17.90 -14.43
N GLN A 10 -15.58 -17.92 -13.11
CA GLN A 10 -16.19 -16.80 -12.39
C GLN A 10 -15.24 -15.60 -12.18
N ALA A 11 -13.92 -15.78 -12.29
CA ALA A 11 -12.98 -14.66 -12.32
C ALA A 11 -12.94 -13.99 -13.70
N ASP A 12 -13.01 -14.79 -14.76
CA ASP A 12 -13.00 -14.34 -16.15
C ASP A 12 -14.32 -13.62 -16.50
N GLU A 13 -15.49 -14.14 -16.10
CA GLU A 13 -16.79 -13.43 -16.20
C GLU A 13 -16.78 -12.06 -15.51
N ASN A 14 -16.12 -11.94 -14.35
CA ASN A 14 -15.96 -10.68 -13.63
C ASN A 14 -14.98 -9.73 -14.35
N ALA A 15 -13.95 -10.26 -15.01
CA ALA A 15 -13.00 -9.46 -15.78
C ALA A 15 -13.66 -8.87 -17.04
N ASP A 16 -14.41 -9.67 -17.79
CA ASP A 16 -15.14 -9.23 -18.99
C ASP A 16 -16.26 -8.24 -18.64
N SER A 17 -17.04 -8.52 -17.60
CA SER A 17 -18.08 -7.60 -17.11
C SER A 17 -17.49 -6.24 -16.73
N ARG A 18 -16.33 -6.24 -16.04
CA ARG A 18 -15.61 -5.02 -15.69
C ARG A 18 -15.02 -4.32 -16.91
N LEU A 19 -14.50 -5.05 -17.90
CA LEU A 19 -13.95 -4.49 -19.14
C LEU A 19 -15.04 -3.75 -19.93
N ILE A 20 -16.24 -4.35 -20.03
CA ILE A 20 -17.41 -3.71 -20.63
C ILE A 20 -17.81 -2.44 -19.87
N GLU A 21 -17.82 -2.48 -18.53
CA GLU A 21 -18.18 -1.30 -17.71
C GLU A 21 -17.20 -0.13 -17.90
N ILE A 22 -15.89 -0.38 -17.83
CA ILE A 22 -14.85 0.66 -17.86
C ILE A 22 -14.67 1.28 -19.25
N THR A 23 -14.91 0.49 -20.32
CA THR A 23 -14.80 0.95 -21.71
C THR A 23 -16.06 1.64 -22.24
N ASN A 24 -17.21 1.51 -21.57
CA ASN A 24 -18.47 2.09 -22.02
C ASN A 24 -18.36 3.63 -22.23
N PRO A 25 -18.57 4.16 -23.45
CA PRO A 25 -18.32 5.56 -23.75
C PRO A 25 -19.49 6.49 -23.40
N GLU A 26 -19.31 7.28 -22.34
CA GLU A 26 -20.24 8.33 -21.92
C GLU A 26 -19.98 9.64 -22.67
N PHE A 27 -21.05 10.32 -23.09
CA PHE A 27 -21.01 11.68 -23.61
C PHE A 27 -21.37 12.69 -22.52
N ARG A 28 -20.54 13.70 -22.31
CA ARG A 28 -20.79 14.81 -21.38
C ARG A 28 -20.56 16.13 -22.10
N THR A 29 -21.38 17.13 -21.78
CA THR A 29 -21.21 18.49 -22.32
C THR A 29 -20.46 19.37 -21.32
N LEU A 30 -19.50 20.15 -21.81
CA LEU A 30 -18.72 21.12 -21.06
C LEU A 30 -18.92 22.53 -21.66
N THR A 31 -18.63 23.57 -20.87
CA THR A 31 -18.54 24.94 -21.38
C THR A 31 -17.08 25.37 -21.33
N ILE A 32 -16.53 25.75 -22.47
CA ILE A 32 -15.09 25.96 -22.71
C ILE A 32 -14.93 27.28 -23.47
N SER A 33 -14.23 28.27 -22.91
CA SER A 33 -14.20 29.65 -23.45
C SER A 33 -15.59 30.23 -23.81
N GLY A 34 -16.64 29.84 -23.09
CA GLY A 34 -18.04 30.23 -23.36
C GLY A 34 -18.77 29.40 -24.43
N ALA A 35 -18.06 28.62 -25.25
CA ALA A 35 -18.65 27.69 -26.21
C ALA A 35 -19.10 26.38 -25.52
N ARG A 36 -20.15 25.74 -26.05
CA ARG A 36 -20.71 24.48 -25.52
C ARG A 36 -20.13 23.27 -26.27
N THR A 37 -19.12 22.64 -25.69
CA THR A 37 -18.38 21.52 -26.33
C THR A 37 -18.87 20.17 -25.83
N GLY A 38 -19.13 19.24 -26.76
CA GLY A 38 -19.43 17.85 -26.44
C GLY A 38 -18.16 17.00 -26.38
N VAL A 39 -17.97 16.26 -25.29
CA VAL A 39 -16.83 15.34 -25.11
C VAL A 39 -17.38 13.92 -24.88
N ARG A 40 -16.82 12.93 -25.57
CA ARG A 40 -17.14 11.51 -25.40
C ARG A 40 -15.88 10.75 -24.99
N LEU A 41 -15.94 10.08 -23.85
CA LEU A 41 -14.84 9.31 -23.25
C LEU A 41 -15.38 8.05 -22.59
N GLU A 42 -14.55 7.04 -22.49
CA GLU A 42 -14.79 5.80 -21.75
C GLU A 42 -14.99 6.12 -20.26
N LYS A 43 -15.89 5.39 -19.59
CA LYS A 43 -16.28 5.61 -18.20
C LYS A 43 -15.09 5.76 -17.24
N ILE A 44 -14.03 4.98 -17.45
CA ILE A 44 -12.80 5.04 -16.65
C ILE A 44 -12.06 6.37 -16.71
N PHE A 45 -12.04 7.06 -17.86
CA PHE A 45 -11.47 8.41 -17.94
C PHE A 45 -12.35 9.39 -17.16
N TRP A 46 -13.67 9.26 -17.21
CA TRP A 46 -14.55 10.12 -16.42
C TRP A 46 -14.38 9.92 -14.91
N GLN A 47 -14.12 8.70 -14.46
CA GLN A 47 -13.79 8.36 -13.06
C GLN A 47 -12.43 8.96 -12.65
N ALA A 48 -11.36 8.68 -13.40
CA ALA A 48 -10.03 9.23 -13.14
C ALA A 48 -10.00 10.78 -13.18
N LEU A 49 -10.80 11.39 -14.06
CA LEU A 49 -10.94 12.85 -14.12
C LEU A 49 -11.75 13.45 -12.95
N ASP A 50 -12.63 12.68 -12.30
CA ASP A 50 -13.24 13.11 -11.04
C ASP A 50 -12.17 13.05 -9.93
N GLU A 51 -11.47 11.91 -9.76
CA GLU A 51 -10.38 11.72 -8.79
C GLU A 51 -9.30 12.80 -8.89
N LEU A 52 -8.65 12.94 -10.06
CA LEU A 52 -7.61 13.95 -10.30
C LEU A 52 -8.10 15.39 -10.08
N SER A 53 -9.39 15.67 -10.34
CA SER A 53 -9.94 17.00 -10.09
C SER A 53 -10.17 17.27 -8.59
N ASN A 54 -10.58 16.25 -7.83
CA ASN A 54 -10.77 16.34 -6.39
C ASN A 54 -9.42 16.55 -5.67
N ASP A 55 -8.38 15.78 -6.04
CA ASP A 55 -7.02 15.95 -5.51
C ASP A 55 -6.43 17.33 -5.84
N ALA A 56 -6.75 17.86 -7.04
CA ALA A 56 -6.40 19.22 -7.44
C ALA A 56 -7.36 20.31 -6.86
N GLY A 57 -8.27 19.96 -5.95
CA GLY A 57 -9.17 20.89 -5.25
C GLY A 57 -10.16 21.63 -6.15
N GLN A 58 -10.55 21.05 -7.30
CA GLN A 58 -11.34 21.74 -8.32
C GLN A 58 -12.44 20.87 -8.96
N LYS A 59 -13.46 21.52 -9.53
CA LYS A 59 -14.53 20.82 -10.26
C LYS A 59 -13.99 20.22 -11.56
N ARG A 60 -14.22 18.93 -11.82
CA ARG A 60 -13.89 18.25 -13.10
C ARG A 60 -14.18 19.07 -14.35
N THR A 61 -15.31 19.79 -14.41
CA THR A 61 -15.65 20.66 -15.55
C THR A 61 -14.56 21.70 -15.84
N ARG A 62 -14.01 22.35 -14.80
CA ARG A 62 -12.91 23.33 -14.94
C ARG A 62 -11.63 22.63 -15.38
N PHE A 63 -11.29 21.54 -14.71
CA PHE A 63 -10.08 20.76 -14.98
C PHE A 63 -10.02 20.26 -16.44
N VAL A 64 -11.12 19.69 -16.95
CA VAL A 64 -11.20 19.23 -18.34
C VAL A 64 -11.23 20.42 -19.32
N SER A 65 -11.91 21.53 -18.99
CA SER A 65 -11.88 22.73 -19.84
C SER A 65 -10.46 23.29 -19.98
N GLN A 66 -9.65 23.30 -18.92
CA GLN A 66 -8.23 23.70 -18.99
C GLN A 66 -7.40 22.81 -19.92
N ILE A 67 -7.62 21.48 -19.89
CA ILE A 67 -6.93 20.54 -20.79
C ILE A 67 -7.34 20.78 -22.25
N VAL A 68 -8.63 21.05 -22.51
CA VAL A 68 -9.13 21.33 -23.87
C VAL A 68 -8.69 22.72 -24.36
N GLU A 69 -8.66 23.73 -23.51
CA GLU A 69 -8.14 25.07 -23.83
C GLU A 69 -6.65 24.98 -24.19
N ALA A 70 -5.86 24.22 -23.43
CA ALA A 70 -4.46 23.95 -23.76
C ALA A 70 -4.31 23.15 -25.08
N ALA A 71 -5.15 22.15 -25.32
CA ALA A 71 -5.12 21.37 -26.56
C ALA A 71 -5.47 22.22 -27.79
N ASN A 72 -6.52 23.04 -27.71
CA ASN A 72 -6.93 23.96 -28.78
C ASN A 72 -5.84 24.99 -29.09
N ASN A 73 -5.17 25.54 -28.07
CA ASN A 73 -4.07 26.49 -28.23
C ASN A 73 -2.81 25.88 -28.89
N LEU A 74 -2.74 24.54 -28.98
CA LEU A 74 -1.64 23.78 -29.57
C LEU A 74 -2.04 23.03 -30.86
N ASP A 75 -3.27 23.22 -31.34
CA ASP A 75 -3.90 22.46 -32.44
C ASP A 75 -3.87 20.91 -32.25
N ILE A 76 -4.04 20.47 -31.00
CA ILE A 76 -4.06 19.06 -30.60
C ILE A 76 -5.49 18.57 -30.44
N ASN A 77 -5.76 17.32 -30.86
CA ASN A 77 -7.05 16.67 -30.65
C ASN A 77 -7.44 16.64 -29.16
N ALA A 78 -8.49 17.39 -28.81
CA ALA A 78 -8.96 17.56 -27.43
C ALA A 78 -9.22 16.23 -26.69
N THR A 79 -9.88 15.25 -27.33
CA THR A 79 -10.15 13.94 -26.72
C THR A 79 -8.86 13.14 -26.47
N GLY A 80 -7.92 13.21 -27.41
CA GLY A 80 -6.58 12.64 -27.26
C GLY A 80 -5.80 13.28 -26.11
N ALA A 81 -5.80 14.62 -26.04
CA ALA A 81 -5.17 15.38 -24.96
C ALA A 81 -5.74 14.99 -23.59
N ILE A 82 -7.07 14.92 -23.43
CA ILE A 82 -7.70 14.51 -22.17
C ILE A 82 -7.24 13.11 -21.75
N ARG A 83 -7.28 12.11 -22.66
CA ARG A 83 -6.82 10.75 -22.34
C ARG A 83 -5.34 10.73 -21.94
N SER A 84 -4.47 11.36 -22.73
CA SER A 84 -3.02 11.40 -22.48
C SER A 84 -2.67 12.11 -21.18
N THR A 85 -3.25 13.28 -20.89
CA THR A 85 -3.02 14.01 -19.63
C THR A 85 -3.56 13.25 -18.42
N THR A 86 -4.69 12.55 -18.55
CA THR A 86 -5.22 11.69 -17.47
C THR A 86 -4.22 10.58 -17.14
N VAL A 87 -3.67 9.89 -18.15
CA VAL A 87 -2.69 8.82 -17.95
C VAL A 87 -1.35 9.34 -17.42
N ASP A 88 -0.84 10.46 -17.94
CA ASP A 88 0.39 11.10 -17.48
C ASP A 88 0.30 11.48 -15.99
N LEU A 89 -0.80 12.10 -15.56
CA LEU A 89 -0.99 12.46 -14.15
C LEU A 89 -1.12 11.25 -13.22
N LEU A 90 -1.85 10.19 -13.63
CA LEU A 90 -1.92 8.94 -12.86
C LEU A 90 -0.55 8.25 -12.76
N LEU A 91 0.25 8.24 -13.84
CA LEU A 91 1.60 7.68 -13.82
C LEU A 91 2.53 8.48 -12.92
N ARG A 92 2.47 9.82 -12.95
CA ARG A 92 3.22 10.68 -12.02
C ARG A 92 2.86 10.42 -10.57
N GLU A 93 1.58 10.19 -10.26
CA GLU A 93 1.13 9.86 -8.91
C GLU A 93 1.66 8.49 -8.46
N VAL A 94 1.64 7.48 -9.34
CA VAL A 94 2.26 6.18 -9.09
C VAL A 94 3.77 6.31 -8.83
N GLU A 95 4.50 7.12 -9.60
CA GLU A 95 5.92 7.39 -9.35
C GLU A 95 6.15 8.16 -8.04
N ARG A 96 5.28 9.11 -7.69
CA ARG A 96 5.34 9.89 -6.43
C ARG A 96 5.13 9.02 -5.20
N LEU A 97 4.20 8.05 -5.27
CA LEU A 97 3.89 7.14 -4.17
C LEU A 97 4.85 5.95 -4.09
N ARG A 98 5.48 5.53 -5.19
CA ARG A 98 6.35 4.33 -5.23
C ARG A 98 7.45 4.31 -4.16
N PRO A 99 8.17 5.40 -3.83
CA PRO A 99 9.17 5.41 -2.75
C PRO A 99 8.57 5.15 -1.36
N LEU A 100 7.34 5.62 -1.11
CA LEU A 100 6.64 5.43 0.16
C LEU A 100 6.07 4.00 0.28
N ALA A 101 5.65 3.42 -0.85
CA ALA A 101 5.19 2.04 -0.94
C ALA A 101 6.31 0.98 -0.90
N GLN A 102 7.58 1.38 -0.80
CA GLN A 102 8.67 0.43 -0.55
C GLN A 102 8.59 -0.11 0.88
N ILE A 103 8.72 -1.43 1.03
CA ILE A 103 8.66 -2.11 2.33
C ILE A 103 9.72 -1.56 3.30
N SER A 104 10.90 -1.17 2.82
CA SER A 104 11.94 -0.48 3.59
C SER A 104 11.46 0.85 4.18
N SER A 105 10.80 1.69 3.37
CA SER A 105 10.23 2.97 3.81
C SER A 105 9.11 2.77 4.82
N MET A 106 8.21 1.80 4.56
CA MET A 106 7.12 1.47 5.48
C MET A 106 7.64 0.92 6.82
N VAL A 107 8.60 -0.01 6.80
CA VAL A 107 9.25 -0.51 8.02
C VAL A 107 9.97 0.64 8.75
N GLY A 108 10.68 1.52 8.04
CA GLY A 108 11.34 2.68 8.64
C GLY A 108 10.37 3.59 9.40
N LEU A 109 9.22 3.92 8.80
CA LEU A 109 8.16 4.71 9.43
C LEU A 109 7.55 3.99 10.64
N LEU A 110 7.27 2.69 10.53
CA LEU A 110 6.71 1.87 11.62
C LEU A 110 7.70 1.73 12.80
N GLN A 111 9.00 1.64 12.52
CA GLN A 111 10.07 1.53 13.52
C GLN A 111 10.40 2.88 14.20
N ALA A 112 9.99 4.02 13.63
CA ALA A 112 10.18 5.34 14.23
C ALA A 112 9.26 5.62 15.45
N GLY A 113 8.31 4.73 15.76
CA GLY A 113 7.46 4.83 16.94
C GLY A 113 8.20 4.58 18.26
N PRO A 114 7.76 5.15 19.39
CA PRO A 114 8.45 5.07 20.69
C PRO A 114 8.24 3.72 21.43
N ALA A 115 7.54 2.76 20.82
CA ALA A 115 7.35 1.42 21.38
C ALA A 115 8.50 0.49 20.93
N PRO A 116 9.00 -0.43 21.77
CA PRO A 116 10.03 -1.38 21.36
C PRO A 116 9.58 -2.25 20.18
N ALA A 117 10.20 -2.06 19.01
CA ALA A 117 9.76 -2.64 17.75
C ALA A 117 10.87 -3.44 17.03
N PHE A 118 10.45 -4.51 16.34
CA PHE A 118 11.31 -5.36 15.51
C PHE A 118 10.59 -5.74 14.21
N ALA A 119 11.34 -6.04 13.15
CA ALA A 119 10.80 -6.42 11.85
C ALA A 119 11.39 -7.76 11.38
N LEU A 120 10.54 -8.74 11.03
CA LEU A 120 10.96 -10.07 10.56
C LEU A 120 10.54 -10.32 9.12
N ASP A 121 11.43 -10.91 8.32
CA ASP A 121 11.06 -11.51 7.03
C ASP A 121 10.43 -12.90 7.19
N GLN A 122 9.86 -13.43 6.10
CA GLN A 122 9.32 -14.79 6.02
C GLN A 122 10.31 -15.92 6.43
N ARG A 123 11.61 -15.64 6.53
CA ARG A 123 12.65 -16.60 6.94
C ARG A 123 13.03 -16.44 8.43
N LYS A 124 12.23 -15.72 9.22
CA LYS A 124 12.47 -15.39 10.64
C LYS A 124 13.73 -14.53 10.87
N ARG A 125 14.27 -13.89 9.82
CA ARG A 125 15.45 -13.03 9.94
C ARG A 125 15.04 -11.63 10.39
N LEU A 126 15.77 -11.07 11.34
CA LEU A 126 15.61 -9.67 11.74
C LEU A 126 16.03 -8.76 10.58
N VAL A 127 15.08 -8.05 9.99
CA VAL A 127 15.29 -7.09 8.89
C VAL A 127 15.71 -5.74 9.46
N GLN A 128 15.06 -5.32 10.56
CA GLN A 128 15.28 -4.04 11.23
C GLN A 128 14.78 -4.13 12.68
N SER A 129 15.28 -3.27 13.56
CA SER A 129 14.69 -2.98 14.87
C SER A 129 14.96 -1.52 15.25
N ASN A 130 14.22 -0.99 16.22
CA ASN A 130 14.40 0.39 16.70
C ASN A 130 15.27 0.47 17.97
N PRO A 131 15.79 1.66 18.34
CA PRO A 131 16.67 1.82 19.50
C PRO A 131 16.02 1.37 20.82
N GLU A 132 14.69 1.43 20.88
CA GLU A 132 13.88 1.12 22.04
C GLU A 132 13.71 -0.40 22.22
N PHE A 133 13.69 -1.16 21.12
CA PHE A 133 13.87 -2.62 21.15
C PHE A 133 15.27 -3.02 21.61
N LEU A 134 16.32 -2.35 21.13
CA LEU A 134 17.68 -2.59 21.59
C LEU A 134 17.84 -2.25 23.10
N ARG A 135 17.14 -1.21 23.58
CA ARG A 135 17.04 -0.84 25.00
C ARG A 135 16.26 -1.89 25.81
N TYR A 136 15.15 -2.41 25.27
CA TYR A 136 14.40 -3.51 25.87
C TYR A 136 15.25 -4.79 25.98
N LEU A 137 15.97 -5.19 24.92
CA LEU A 137 16.85 -6.35 24.93
C LEU A 137 17.95 -6.25 25.99
N ARG A 138 18.58 -5.07 26.16
CA ARG A 138 19.56 -4.84 27.24
C ARG A 138 18.95 -5.03 28.64
N SER A 139 17.67 -4.65 28.83
CA SER A 139 16.95 -4.88 30.09
C SER A 139 16.71 -6.36 30.39
N VAL A 140 16.50 -7.19 29.35
CA VAL A 140 16.37 -8.65 29.47
C VAL A 140 17.72 -9.29 29.80
N ALA A 141 18.76 -8.94 29.03
CA ALA A 141 20.10 -9.48 29.20
C ALA A 141 20.72 -9.13 30.58
N GLY A 142 20.43 -7.95 31.11
CA GLY A 142 20.81 -7.55 32.47
C GLY A 142 22.31 -7.27 32.68
N SER A 143 23.06 -7.05 31.59
CA SER A 143 24.44 -6.58 31.63
C SER A 143 24.64 -5.50 30.56
N PRO A 144 25.30 -4.36 30.87
CA PRO A 144 25.48 -3.27 29.91
C PRO A 144 26.40 -3.61 28.72
N GLY A 145 27.12 -4.74 28.76
CA GLY A 145 27.96 -5.24 27.66
C GLY A 145 27.38 -6.41 26.86
N ALA A 146 26.18 -6.90 27.20
CA ALA A 146 25.56 -8.02 26.47
C ALA A 146 24.97 -7.53 25.14
N VAL A 147 25.58 -7.94 24.02
CA VAL A 147 25.21 -7.47 22.68
C VAL A 147 23.84 -8.01 22.25
N ALA A 148 23.02 -7.14 21.65
CA ALA A 148 21.68 -7.48 21.18
C ALA A 148 21.65 -8.55 20.06
N ASP A 149 22.74 -8.69 19.32
CA ASP A 149 22.88 -9.59 18.17
C ASP A 149 22.70 -11.09 18.50
N ALA A 150 22.78 -11.45 19.78
CA ALA A 150 22.52 -12.81 20.28
C ALA A 150 21.07 -13.06 20.74
N ALA A 151 20.15 -12.10 20.54
CA ALA A 151 18.76 -12.23 20.95
C ALA A 151 17.96 -13.18 20.03
N GLN A 152 17.60 -14.35 20.55
CA GLN A 152 16.70 -15.29 19.88
C GLN A 152 15.25 -14.93 20.17
N LEU A 153 14.46 -14.74 19.12
CA LEU A 153 13.01 -14.51 19.19
C LEU A 153 12.26 -15.78 18.79
N SER A 154 11.45 -16.32 19.69
CA SER A 154 10.44 -17.32 19.36
C SER A 154 9.04 -16.72 19.52
N MET A 155 8.10 -17.21 18.70
CA MET A 155 6.70 -16.79 18.70
C MET A 155 5.83 -18.01 18.99
N GLU A 156 4.78 -17.81 19.77
CA GLU A 156 3.76 -18.81 20.08
C GLU A 156 3.08 -19.30 18.80
N ARG A 157 2.71 -18.37 17.91
CA ARG A 157 2.14 -18.69 16.60
C ARG A 157 3.24 -18.87 15.54
N PRO A 158 3.24 -19.96 14.74
CA PRO A 158 4.18 -20.15 13.65
C PRO A 158 4.14 -19.02 12.61
N LEU A 159 5.31 -18.51 12.23
CA LEU A 159 5.45 -17.37 11.31
C LEU A 159 4.69 -17.55 9.99
N ASP A 160 4.74 -18.75 9.43
CA ASP A 160 4.11 -19.06 8.14
C ASP A 160 2.58 -18.93 8.21
N SER A 161 1.98 -19.21 9.38
CA SER A 161 0.54 -18.97 9.61
C SER A 161 0.20 -17.48 9.80
N LEU A 162 1.12 -16.67 10.33
CA LEU A 162 0.94 -15.22 10.37
C LEU A 162 0.94 -14.64 8.94
N PHE A 163 1.89 -15.04 8.10
CA PHE A 163 1.94 -14.59 6.69
C PHE A 163 0.79 -15.11 5.81
N LYS A 164 0.21 -16.26 6.15
CA LYS A 164 -0.91 -16.86 5.41
C LYS A 164 -2.26 -16.30 5.84
N ASP A 165 -2.50 -16.16 7.14
CA ASP A 165 -3.85 -15.99 7.68
C ASP A 165 -4.14 -14.54 8.15
N LEU A 166 -3.13 -13.66 8.26
CA LEU A 166 -3.31 -12.25 8.66
C LEU A 166 -3.11 -11.33 7.43
N PRO A 167 -4.14 -10.56 7.00
CA PRO A 167 -4.02 -9.65 5.86
C PRO A 167 -3.01 -8.52 6.07
N ALA A 168 -2.43 -8.03 4.98
CA ALA A 168 -1.57 -6.84 4.99
C ALA A 168 -2.31 -5.63 5.58
N GLY A 169 -1.65 -4.90 6.48
CA GLY A 169 -2.23 -3.76 7.21
C GLY A 169 -3.05 -4.14 8.45
N GLN A 170 -3.38 -5.42 8.66
CA GLN A 170 -4.04 -5.88 9.88
C GLN A 170 -3.06 -6.28 10.97
N THR A 171 -3.54 -6.29 12.22
CA THR A 171 -2.75 -6.67 13.40
C THR A 171 -3.35 -7.84 14.17
N THR A 172 -2.51 -8.60 14.85
CA THR A 172 -2.90 -9.60 15.84
C THR A 172 -1.96 -9.55 17.05
N GLU A 173 -2.34 -10.17 18.16
CA GLU A 173 -1.45 -10.30 19.33
C GLU A 173 -0.91 -11.73 19.42
N CYS A 174 0.35 -11.86 19.84
CA CYS A 174 1.08 -13.11 19.83
C CYS A 174 2.05 -13.16 21.02
N GLY A 175 2.09 -14.27 21.76
CA GLY A 175 3.12 -14.51 22.76
C GLY A 175 4.51 -14.60 22.11
N ILE A 176 5.47 -13.87 22.66
CA ILE A 176 6.88 -13.86 22.24
C ILE A 176 7.74 -14.32 23.40
N SER A 177 8.66 -15.25 23.16
CA SER A 177 9.77 -15.52 24.09
C SER A 177 11.06 -14.94 23.54
N ILE A 178 11.74 -14.16 24.36
CA ILE A 178 12.93 -13.38 24.01
C ILE A 178 14.09 -13.89 24.85
N ARG A 179 15.00 -14.63 24.23
CA ARG A 179 16.15 -15.25 24.91
C ARG A 179 17.43 -14.51 24.55
N SER A 180 18.21 -14.12 25.56
CA SER A 180 19.51 -13.47 25.41
C SER A 180 20.48 -14.10 26.41
N GLY A 181 21.49 -14.82 25.90
CA GLY A 181 22.34 -15.69 26.71
C GLY A 181 21.50 -16.68 27.53
N ASN A 182 21.78 -16.76 28.83
CA ASN A 182 21.09 -17.65 29.77
C ASN A 182 19.76 -17.09 30.34
N ARG A 183 19.24 -15.97 29.81
CA ARG A 183 17.99 -15.36 30.25
C ARG A 183 16.92 -15.45 29.17
N GLU A 184 15.69 -15.75 29.58
CA GLU A 184 14.49 -15.76 28.72
C GLU A 184 13.41 -14.89 29.37
N ARG A 185 12.81 -13.97 28.59
CA ARG A 185 11.63 -13.19 28.99
C ARG A 185 10.49 -13.47 28.04
N ARG A 186 9.35 -13.90 28.60
CA ARG A 186 8.07 -13.98 27.88
C ARG A 186 7.34 -12.65 27.98
N THR A 187 6.67 -12.27 26.90
CA THR A 187 5.93 -11.02 26.73
C THR A 187 4.94 -11.20 25.58
N THR A 188 4.01 -10.26 25.39
CA THR A 188 3.13 -10.25 24.21
C THR A 188 3.65 -9.22 23.23
N ALA A 189 3.50 -9.45 21.92
CA ALA A 189 3.67 -8.42 20.93
C ALA A 189 2.44 -8.27 20.05
N ARG A 190 2.15 -7.03 19.66
CA ARG A 190 1.21 -6.75 18.57
C ARG A 190 1.96 -6.84 17.24
N ILE A 191 1.61 -7.84 16.46
CA ILE A 191 2.17 -8.15 15.15
C ILE A 191 1.34 -7.45 14.08
N LEU A 192 2.00 -6.71 13.19
CA LEU A 192 1.44 -6.04 12.02
C LEU A 192 2.05 -6.64 10.75
N MET A 193 1.23 -7.03 9.79
CA MET A 193 1.73 -7.44 8.47
C MET A 193 1.96 -6.21 7.59
N VAL A 194 3.20 -5.98 7.14
CA VAL A 194 3.56 -4.76 6.42
C VAL A 194 3.03 -4.83 4.97
N PRO A 195 2.24 -3.84 4.50
CA PRO A 195 1.82 -3.75 3.10
C PRO A 195 2.99 -3.54 2.11
N PRO A 196 2.76 -3.70 0.80
CA PRO A 196 1.55 -4.20 0.15
C PRO A 196 1.37 -5.72 0.31
N ALA A 197 0.20 -6.24 -0.10
CA ALA A 197 -0.02 -7.69 -0.21
C ALA A 197 0.65 -8.26 -1.49
N PRO A 198 1.17 -9.50 -1.47
CA PRO A 198 1.38 -10.35 -0.30
C PRO A 198 2.52 -9.82 0.58
N ALA A 199 2.28 -9.72 1.89
CA ALA A 199 3.25 -9.19 2.84
C ALA A 199 4.52 -10.05 2.87
N LYS A 200 5.69 -9.41 2.86
CA LYS A 200 7.01 -10.09 2.92
C LYS A 200 7.75 -9.86 4.24
N VAL A 201 7.28 -8.90 5.03
CA VAL A 201 7.80 -8.51 6.34
C VAL A 201 6.62 -8.32 7.30
N LEU A 202 6.82 -8.66 8.56
CA LEU A 202 5.97 -8.22 9.66
C LEU A 202 6.75 -7.27 10.58
N VAL A 203 6.03 -6.43 11.33
CA VAL A 203 6.57 -5.64 12.44
C VAL A 203 5.90 -6.11 13.73
N GLY A 204 6.68 -6.46 14.75
CA GLY A 204 6.20 -6.74 16.09
C GLY A 204 6.52 -5.59 17.04
N TYR A 205 5.51 -5.09 17.75
CA TYR A 205 5.64 -4.13 18.84
C TYR A 205 5.46 -4.83 20.18
N ILE A 206 6.43 -4.74 21.07
CA ILE A 206 6.33 -5.34 22.41
C ILE A 206 5.27 -4.60 23.23
N LEU A 207 4.33 -5.35 23.80
CA LEU A 207 3.35 -4.86 24.77
C LEU A 207 3.96 -5.04 26.17
N SER A 208 4.20 -3.92 26.84
CA SER A 208 4.93 -3.79 28.12
C SER A 208 4.05 -4.00 29.34
#